data_AF-A0A351ADL4-F1
#
_entry.id   AF-A0A351ADL4-F1
#
_cell.length_a   1.000
_cell.length_b   1.000
_cell.length_c   1.000
_cell.angle_alpha   90.00
_cell.angle_beta   90.00
_cell.angle_gamma   90.00
#
_symmetry.space_group_name_H-M   'P 1'
#
loop_
_entity.id
_entity.type
_entity.pdbx_description
1 polymer ?
#
loop_
_entity_poly.entity_id
_entity_poly.type
_entity_poly.pdbx_seq_one_letter_code
_entity_poly.pdbx_strand_id
1 'polypeptide(L)' 'WNALSTEDLMAVSSTFKDDELALVLSKMEVEKVAALVGEMEPKRGASVSRQLARIASVVPEES' A
#
# COMPACT_ATOMS: atom_id res chain seq x y z
N TRP A 1 10.61 1.58 -4.56
CA TRP A 1 9.93 1.39 -3.28
C TRP A 1 10.44 0.14 -2.55
N ASN A 2 10.49 -1.05 -3.16
CA ASN A 2 11.02 -2.25 -2.46
C ASN A 2 12.48 -2.10 -1.95
N ALA A 3 13.31 -1.32 -2.65
CA ALA A 3 14.68 -1.02 -2.25
C ALA A 3 14.82 0.00 -1.09
N LEU A 4 13.72 0.65 -0.68
CA LEU A 4 13.74 1.62 0.42
C LEU A 4 13.62 0.92 1.77
N SER A 5 14.13 1.59 2.80
CA SER A 5 13.90 1.21 4.20
C SER A 5 12.44 1.46 4.58
N THR A 6 11.94 0.83 5.65
CA THR A 6 10.57 1.08 6.13
C THR A 6 10.38 2.53 6.60
N GLU A 7 11.42 3.13 7.18
CA GLU A 7 11.40 4.55 7.59
C GLU A 7 11.25 5.48 6.38
N ASP A 8 12.05 5.28 5.33
CA ASP A 8 11.95 6.05 4.09
C ASP A 8 10.59 5.85 3.41
N LEU A 9 10.05 4.63 3.44
CA LEU A 9 8.71 4.33 2.93
C LEU A 9 7.63 5.05 3.72
N MET A 10 7.74 5.10 5.05
CA MET A 10 6.81 5.86 5.90
C MET A 10 6.85 7.35 5.57
N ALA A 11 8.05 7.93 5.45
CA ALA A 11 8.24 9.33 5.08
C ALA A 11 7.61 9.65 3.72
N VAL A 12 7.92 8.86 2.68
CA VAL A 12 7.36 9.07 1.33
C VAL A 12 5.84 8.83 1.31
N SER A 13 5.36 7.77 1.97
CA SER A 13 3.93 7.43 1.99
C SER A 13 3.07 8.51 2.62
N SER A 14 3.60 9.31 3.55
CA SER A 14 2.89 10.42 4.19
C SER A 14 2.41 11.50 3.21
N THR A 15 3.04 11.58 2.04
CA THR A 15 2.74 12.58 0.99
C THR A 15 1.60 12.15 0.05
N PHE A 16 1.18 10.90 0.10
CA PHE A 16 0.18 10.32 -0.80
C PHE A 16 -1.20 10.24 -0.13
N LYS A 17 -2.26 10.40 -0.93
CA LYS A 17 -3.60 9.98 -0.52
C LYS A 17 -3.68 8.45 -0.43
N ASP A 18 -4.61 7.94 0.37
CA ASP A 18 -4.70 6.50 0.65
C ASP A 18 -4.97 5.64 -0.60
N ASP A 19 -5.68 6.18 -1.60
CA ASP A 19 -5.98 5.51 -2.88
C ASP A 19 -4.79 5.46 -3.82
N GLU A 20 -4.11 6.58 -3.97
CA GLU A 20 -2.85 6.68 -4.72
C GLU A 20 -1.79 5.77 -4.08
N LEU A 21 -1.71 5.77 -2.76
CA LEU A 21 -0.80 4.91 -2.01
C LEU A 21 -1.15 3.43 -2.23
N ALA A 22 -2.42 3.03 -2.11
CA ALA A 22 -2.84 1.66 -2.35
C ALA A 22 -2.49 1.18 -3.77
N LEU A 23 -2.59 2.04 -4.78
CA LEU A 23 -2.15 1.72 -6.15
C LEU A 23 -0.65 1.43 -6.23
N VAL A 24 0.19 2.25 -5.59
CA VAL A 24 1.63 2.02 -5.56
C VAL A 24 1.97 0.74 -4.79
N LEU A 25 1.36 0.55 -3.62
CA LEU A 25 1.57 -0.64 -2.78
C LEU A 25 1.11 -1.93 -3.49
N SER A 26 0.10 -1.86 -4.37
CA SER A 26 -0.36 -3.03 -5.16
C SER A 26 0.72 -3.60 -6.10
N LYS A 27 1.79 -2.84 -6.36
CA LYS A 27 2.92 -3.23 -7.22
C LYS A 27 4.19 -3.58 -6.43
N MET A 28 4.13 -3.55 -5.10
CA MET A 28 5.26 -3.84 -4.22
C MET A 28 5.27 -5.29 -3.73
N GLU A 29 6.40 -5.70 -3.16
CA GLU A 29 6.50 -6.98 -2.46
C GLU A 29 5.57 -7.03 -1.26
N VAL A 30 4.84 -8.13 -1.11
CA VAL A 30 3.79 -8.29 -0.08
C VAL A 30 4.35 -8.08 1.33
N GLU A 31 5.55 -8.60 1.62
CA GLU A 31 6.21 -8.48 2.92
C GLU A 31 6.52 -7.02 3.28
N LYS A 32 6.97 -6.23 2.29
CA LYS A 32 7.24 -4.79 2.44
C LYS A 32 5.96 -4.00 2.67
N VAL A 33 4.89 -4.35 1.95
CA VAL A 33 3.57 -3.72 2.13
C VAL A 33 3.03 -4.02 3.53
N ALA A 34 3.11 -5.27 3.98
CA ALA A 34 2.64 -5.68 5.30
C ALA A 34 3.39 -4.95 6.42
N ALA A 35 4.73 -4.85 6.33
CA ALA A 35 5.54 -4.11 7.28
C ALA A 35 5.16 -2.62 7.31
N LEU A 36 5.03 -1.98 6.14
CA LEU A 36 4.67 -0.56 6.06
C LEU A 36 3.26 -0.29 6.63
N VAL A 37 2.26 -1.09 6.24
CA VAL A 37 0.88 -0.93 6.72
C VAL A 37 0.77 -1.18 8.23
N GLY A 38 1.59 -2.09 8.77
CA GLY A 38 1.65 -2.35 10.22
C GLY A 38 2.20 -1.18 11.04
N GLU A 39 3.09 -0.38 10.46
CA GLU A 39 3.67 0.82 11.10
C GLU A 39 2.81 2.08 10.92
N MET A 40 1.73 2.02 10.13
CA MET A 40 0.82 3.15 9.94
C MET A 40 -0.13 3.32 11.12
N GLU A 41 -0.58 4.57 11.32
CA GLU A 41 -1.71 4.88 12.19
C GLU A 41 -2.91 3.96 11.88
N PRO A 42 -3.57 3.35 12.89
CA PRO A 42 -4.53 2.24 12.68
C PRO A 42 -5.66 2.58 11.71
N LYS A 43 -6.17 3.81 11.75
CA LYS A 43 -7.25 4.27 10.85
C LYS A 43 -6.78 4.31 9.39
N ARG A 44 -5.55 4.77 9.16
CA ARG A 44 -4.96 4.90 7.83
C ARG A 44 -4.57 3.53 7.28
N GLY A 45 -3.91 2.70 8.09
CA GLY A 45 -3.58 1.32 7.71
C GLY A 45 -4.81 0.52 7.29
N ALA A 46 -5.92 0.64 8.03
CA ALA A 46 -7.19 0.01 7.67
C ALA A 46 -7.81 0.58 6.38
N SER A 47 -7.70 1.88 6.14
CA SER A 47 -8.13 2.54 4.91
C SER A 47 -7.37 1.99 3.70
N VAL A 48 -6.04 2.02 3.76
CA VAL A 48 -5.16 1.53 2.68
C VAL A 48 -5.36 0.04 2.43
N SER A 49 -5.50 -0.78 3.47
CA SER A 49 -5.76 -2.22 3.34
C SER A 49 -7.06 -2.53 2.61
N ARG A 50 -8.14 -1.79 2.89
CA ARG A 50 -9.42 -1.95 2.16
C ARG A 50 -9.27 -1.61 0.68
N GLN A 51 -8.47 -0.59 0.37
CA GLN A 51 -8.26 -0.15 -0.99
C GLN A 51 -7.38 -1.13 -1.77
N LEU A 52 -6.35 -1.70 -1.14
CA LEU A 52 -5.57 -2.80 -1.68
C LEU A 52 -6.46 -4.01 -2.01
N ALA A 53 -7.34 -4.41 -1.10
CA ALA A 53 -8.29 -5.49 -1.34
C ALA A 53 -9.21 -5.19 -2.54
N ARG A 54 -9.69 -3.96 -2.66
CA ARG A 54 -10.50 -3.52 -3.82
C ARG A 54 -9.72 -3.63 -5.13
N ILE A 55 -8.47 -3.17 -5.16
CA ILE A 55 -7.61 -3.26 -6.35
C ILE A 55 -7.38 -4.72 -6.73
N ALA A 56 -7.08 -5.58 -5.75
CA ALA A 56 -6.86 -7.01 -5.99
C ALA A 56 -8.13 -7.75 -6.44
N SER A 57 -9.32 -7.25 -6.08
CA SER A 57 -10.60 -7.86 -6.48
C SER A 57 -10.99 -7.61 -7.94
N VAL A 58 -10.31 -6.68 -8.63
CA VAL A 58 -10.54 -6.45 -10.07
C VAL A 58 -9.88 -7.59 -10.83
N VAL A 59 -10.68 -8.59 -11.21
CA VAL A 59 -10.27 -9.67 -12.12
C VAL A 59 -9.87 -9.02 -13.46
N PRO A 60 -8.67 -9.27 -14.00
CA PRO A 60 -8.34 -8.87 -15.36
C PRO A 60 -9.32 -9.58 -16.30
N GLU A 61 -10.14 -8.83 -17.03
CA GLU A 61 -10.85 -9.41 -18.17
C GLU A 61 -9.79 -9.80 -19.21
N GLU A 62 -9.57 -11.11 -19.39
CA GLU A 62 -8.81 -11.62 -20.52
C GLU A 62 -9.48 -11.11 -21.80
N SER A 63 -8.80 -10.20 -22.50
CA SER A 63 -9.18 -9.70 -23.83
C SER A 63 -8.37 -10.41 -24.91
#